data_AF-A0A2A2XY79-F1
#
_entry.id   AF-A0A2A2XY79-F1
#
_cell.length_a   1.000
_cell.length_b   1.000
_cell.length_c   1.000
_cell.angle_alpha   90.00
_cell.angle_beta   90.00
_cell.angle_gamma   90.00
#
_symmetry.space_group_name_H-M   'P 1'
#
loop_
_entity.id
_entity.type
_entity.pdbx_description
1 polymer ?
#
loop_
_entity_poly.entity_id
_entity_poly.type
_entity_poly.pdbx_seq_one_letter_code
_entity_poly.pdbx_strand_id
1 'polypeptide(L)' 'MKPDVIFLISDGSVQSSLNPQGIPWNDFKKAADSVKDASDDACRFNFSTFEASEEDTKELKRISNRNGGKTIELKK' A
#
# COMPACT_ATOMS: atom_id res chain seq x y z
N MET A 1 16.92 2.69 -13.05
CA MET A 1 16.41 1.36 -12.68
C MET A 1 15.03 1.55 -12.09
N LYS A 2 14.01 0.85 -12.60
CA LYS A 2 12.62 0.96 -12.12
C LYS A 2 12.27 -0.35 -11.40
N PRO A 3 11.48 -0.32 -10.31
CA PRO A 3 11.12 -1.54 -9.60
C PRO A 3 10.03 -2.31 -10.32
N ASP A 4 10.22 -3.62 -10.49
CA ASP A 4 9.17 -4.52 -10.99
C ASP A 4 8.17 -4.91 -9.89
N VAL A 5 8.64 -4.90 -8.63
CA VAL A 5 7.85 -5.28 -7.46
C VAL A 5 8.21 -4.39 -6.28
N ILE A 6 7.19 -3.92 -5.56
CA ILE A 6 7.32 -3.19 -4.30
C ILE A 6 6.65 -4.01 -3.20
N PHE A 7 7.38 -4.20 -2.10
CA PHE A 7 6.86 -4.76 -0.86
C PHE A 7 6.83 -3.67 0.20
N LEU A 8 5.68 -3.49 0.84
CA LEU A 8 5.54 -2.59 1.98
C LEU A 8 5.01 -3.36 3.18
N ILE A 9 5.82 -3.40 4.23
CA ILE A 9 5.52 -4.09 5.49
C ILE A 9 5.29 -3.00 6.52
N SER A 10 4.10 -2.95 7.10
CA SER A 10 3.72 -1.93 8.08
C SER A 10 3.08 -2.59 9.29
N ASP A 11 3.40 -2.12 10.48
CA ASP A 11 2.78 -2.57 11.72
C ASP A 11 1.38 -1.97 11.96
N GLY A 12 0.82 -1.25 10.97
CA GLY A 12 -0.50 -0.61 11.03
C GLY A 12 -0.61 0.53 12.06
N SER A 13 0.36 0.59 12.98
CA SER A 13 0.39 1.46 14.16
C SER A 13 0.80 2.91 13.86
N VAL A 14 1.25 3.16 12.62
CA VAL A 14 1.62 4.49 12.09
C VAL A 14 0.51 5.54 12.32
N GLN A 15 -0.73 5.09 12.53
CA GLN A 15 -1.90 5.95 12.77
C GLN A 15 -1.88 6.78 14.06
N SER A 16 -1.14 6.43 15.13
CA SER A 16 -1.45 7.03 16.45
C SER A 16 -0.60 8.21 16.91
N SER A 17 0.66 8.35 16.48
CA SER A 17 1.59 9.32 17.10
C SER A 17 2.05 10.48 16.20
N LEU A 18 2.07 10.32 14.88
CA LEU A 18 2.69 11.30 13.96
C LEU A 18 1.71 12.01 13.02
N ASN A 19 0.54 11.43 12.74
CA ASN A 19 -0.44 12.05 11.85
C ASN A 19 -1.89 11.72 12.27
N PRO A 20 -2.57 12.60 13.02
CA PRO A 20 -3.95 12.38 13.49
C PRO A 20 -4.96 12.25 12.35
N GLN A 21 -4.58 12.66 11.13
CA GLN A 21 -5.40 12.60 9.92
C GLN A 21 -5.33 11.23 9.23
N GLY A 22 -4.53 10.28 9.74
CA GLY A 22 -4.35 8.96 9.17
C GLY A 22 -3.41 8.93 7.96
N ILE A 23 -3.48 7.86 7.18
CA ILE A 23 -2.68 7.70 5.96
C ILE A 23 -3.28 8.58 4.85
N PRO A 24 -2.47 9.44 4.18
CA PRO A 24 -2.95 10.28 3.08
C PRO A 24 -3.15 9.43 1.81
N TRP A 25 -4.23 8.65 1.78
CA TRP A 25 -4.50 7.67 0.74
C TRP A 25 -4.57 8.27 -0.67
N ASN A 26 -5.00 9.52 -0.81
CA ASN A 26 -5.02 10.21 -2.11
C ASN A 26 -3.62 10.42 -2.68
N ASP A 27 -2.67 10.84 -1.85
CA ASP A 27 -1.29 11.07 -2.29
C ASP A 27 -0.56 9.74 -2.49
N PHE A 28 -0.83 8.76 -1.63
CA PHE A 28 -0.29 7.41 -1.80
C PHE A 28 -0.76 6.77 -3.12
N LYS A 29 -2.05 6.91 -3.47
CA LYS A 29 -2.59 6.43 -4.75
C LYS A 29 -1.92 7.12 -5.93
N LYS A 30 -1.77 8.45 -5.88
CA LYS A 30 -1.07 9.20 -6.94
C LYS A 30 0.37 8.73 -7.12
N ALA A 31 1.07 8.44 -6.01
CA ALA A 31 2.42 7.90 -6.06
C ALA A 31 2.46 6.47 -6.62
N ALA A 32 1.51 5.62 -6.24
CA ALA A 32 1.41 4.26 -6.79
C ALA A 32 1.07 4.26 -8.29
N ASP A 33 0.13 5.12 -8.71
CA ASP A 33 -0.25 5.29 -10.11
C ASP A 33 0.91 5.88 -10.93
N SER A 34 1.70 6.83 -10.39
CA SER A 34 2.87 7.37 -11.11
C SER A 34 3.99 6.35 -11.30
N VAL A 35 4.21 5.45 -10.33
CA VAL A 35 5.15 4.33 -10.47
C VAL A 35 4.67 3.35 -11.54
N LYS A 36 3.36 3.12 -11.62
CA LYS A 36 2.76 2.29 -12.67
C LYS A 36 2.90 2.93 -14.05
N ASP A 37 2.53 4.19 -14.21
CA ASP A 37 2.58 4.90 -15.50
C ASP A 37 4.02 5.07 -16.00
N ALA A 38 4.99 5.12 -15.08
CA ALA A 38 6.40 5.17 -15.44
C ALA A 38 6.95 3.81 -15.90
N SER A 39 6.20 2.71 -15.80
CA SER A 39 6.68 1.37 -16.12
C SER A 39 5.86 0.77 -17.26
N ASP A 40 6.53 0.37 -18.36
CA ASP A 40 5.85 -0.35 -19.47
C ASP A 40 5.27 -1.70 -18.98
N ASP A 41 5.85 -2.25 -17.91
CA ASP A 41 5.34 -3.40 -17.17
C ASP A 41 4.62 -2.97 -15.88
N ALA A 42 3.52 -3.64 -15.52
CA ALA A 42 2.79 -3.33 -14.30
C ALA A 42 3.64 -3.64 -13.05
N CYS A 43 4.18 -2.60 -12.38
CA CYS A 43 4.85 -2.74 -11.08
C CYS A 43 3.90 -3.31 -10.03
N ARG A 44 4.25 -4.45 -9.43
CA ARG A 44 3.38 -5.15 -8.47
C ARG A 44 3.54 -4.62 -7.06
N PHE A 45 2.44 -4.18 -6.44
CA PHE A 45 2.43 -3.70 -5.05
C PHE A 45 1.93 -4.79 -4.10
N ASN A 46 2.80 -5.26 -3.20
CA ASN A 46 2.47 -6.23 -2.18
C ASN A 46 2.54 -5.59 -0.78
N PHE A 47 1.51 -5.80 0.02
CA PHE A 47 1.39 -5.26 1.37
C PHE A 47 1.34 -6.40 2.39
N SER A 48 2.11 -6.27 3.46
CA SER A 48 1.98 -7.10 4.66
C SER A 48 1.73 -6.18 5.85
N THR A 49 0.57 -6.31 6.50
CA THR A 49 0.22 -5.44 7.62
C THR A 49 -0.09 -6.18 8.89
N PHE A 50 0.33 -5.61 10.02
CA PHE A 50 -0.08 -6.03 11.36
C PHE A 50 -1.07 -4.98 11.89
N GLU A 51 -2.11 -5.39 12.61
CA GLU A 51 -3.03 -4.48 13.33
C GLU A 51 -3.58 -3.28 12.52
N ALA A 52 -3.70 -3.42 11.19
CA ALA A 52 -4.24 -2.37 10.35
C ALA A 52 -5.75 -2.24 10.56
N SER A 53 -6.26 -1.00 10.53
CA SER A 53 -7.70 -0.77 10.56
C SER A 53 -8.40 -1.42 9.34
N GLU A 54 -9.70 -1.69 9.45
CA GLU A 54 -10.47 -2.22 8.31
C GLU A 54 -10.44 -1.26 7.10
N GLU A 55 -10.44 0.04 7.36
CA GLU A 55 -10.37 1.08 6.33
C GLU A 55 -9.02 1.05 5.60
N ASP A 56 -7.91 1.00 6.34
CA ASP A 56 -6.58 0.91 5.73
C ASP A 56 -6.42 -0.39 4.96
N THR A 57 -6.88 -1.50 5.53
CA THR A 57 -6.84 -2.81 4.86
C THR A 57 -7.61 -2.78 3.54
N LYS A 58 -8.75 -2.08 3.49
CA LYS A 58 -9.54 -1.92 2.26
C LYS A 58 -8.82 -1.08 1.22
N GLU A 59 -8.17 0.00 1.63
CA GLU A 59 -7.38 0.86 0.74
C GLU A 59 -6.15 0.13 0.19
N LEU A 60 -5.39 -0.56 1.04
CA LEU A 60 -4.25 -1.38 0.63
C LEU A 60 -4.66 -2.47 -0.37
N LYS A 61 -5.78 -3.17 -0.12
CA LYS A 61 -6.32 -4.16 -1.07
C LYS A 61 -6.69 -3.54 -2.41
N ARG A 62 -7.30 -2.35 -2.43
CA ARG A 62 -7.62 -1.63 -3.67
C ARG A 62 -6.36 -1.34 -4.48
N ILE A 63 -5.32 -0.87 -3.81
CA ILE A 63 -4.04 -0.52 -4.45
C ILE A 63 -3.32 -1.76 -4.95
N SER A 64 -3.20 -2.82 -4.13
CA SER A 64 -2.53 -4.06 -4.55
C SER A 64 -3.25 -4.71 -5.74
N ASN A 65 -4.58 -4.78 -5.71
CA ASN A 65 -5.37 -5.40 -6.78
C ASN A 65 -5.24 -4.64 -8.10
N ARG A 66 -5.26 -3.30 -8.07
CA ARG A 66 -5.06 -2.45 -9.27
C ARG A 66 -3.70 -2.66 -9.92
N ASN A 67 -2.71 -3.07 -9.14
CA ASN A 67 -1.32 -3.25 -9.56
C ASN A 67 -0.91 -4.73 -9.66
N GLY A 68 -1.86 -5.68 -9.62
CA GLY A 68 -1.54 -7.11 -9.74
C GLY A 68 -0.71 -7.70 -8.61
N GLY A 69 -0.67 -7.05 -7.45
CA GLY A 69 -0.06 -7.55 -6.22
C GLY A 69 -1.08 -8.04 -5.18
N LYS A 70 -0.63 -8.29 -3.96
CA LYS A 70 -1.44 -8.89 -2.88
C LYS A 70 -1.34 -8.12 -1.58
N THR A 71 -2.39 -8.18 -0.76
CA THR A 71 -2.36 -7.70 0.63
C THR A 71 -2.55 -8.89 1.57
N ILE A 72 -1.65 -9.02 2.54
CA ILE A 72 -1.71 -10.03 3.60
C ILE A 72 -1.82 -9.30 4.93
N GLU A 73 -2.86 -9.63 5.70
CA GLU A 73 -2.99 -9.21 7.08
C GLU A 73 -2.39 -10.32 7.95
N LEU A 74 -1.32 -9.98 8.67
CA LEU A 74 -0.63 -10.90 9.57
C LEU A 74 -1.35 -10.87 10.91
N LYS A 75 -2.25 -11.83 11.10
CA LYS A 75 -2.93 -12.07 12.37
C LYS A 75 -1.94 -12.76 13.33
N LYS A 76 -1.91 -12.28 14.56
CA LYS A 76 -1.12 -12.85 15.65
C LYS A 76 -1.63 -14.24 16.03
#